data_AF-A0A1F6F3L1-F1
#
_entry.id   AF-A0A1F6F3L1-F1
#
_cell.length_a   1.000
_cell.length_b   1.000
_cell.length_c   1.000
_cell.angle_alpha   90.00
_cell.angle_beta   90.00
_cell.angle_gamma   90.00
#
_symmetry.space_group_name_H-M   'P 1'
#
loop_
_entity.id
_entity.type
_entity.pdbx_description
1 polymer ?
#
loop_
_entity_poly.entity_id
_entity_poly.type
_entity_poly.pdbx_seq_one_letter_code
_entity_poly.pdbx_strand_id
1 'polypeptide(L)'
;MRGGYRAGAGRKKGFAAKNAEEARKYLSQRVAEEMGPIADALIQRAMTGDIRAIHELLDRAWGRPTQAIQITPERLPVPIMGLRFENMSDEDLHQYALTDDERAVLERRLLPKTKAGNTLPVAD
;
A
#
# COMPACT_ATOMS: atom_id res chain seq x y z
N MET A 1 -19.18 -19.61 8.41
CA MET A 1 -20.33 -18.94 9.05
C MET A 1 -21.62 -19.55 8.53
N ARG A 2 -22.26 -20.48 9.26
CA ARG A 2 -23.63 -20.93 8.95
C ARG A 2 -24.37 -21.16 10.27
N GLY A 3 -24.94 -20.09 10.82
CA GLY A 3 -26.07 -20.22 11.73
C GLY A 3 -27.28 -20.64 10.89
N GLY A 4 -28.10 -21.57 11.38
CA GLY A 4 -29.26 -22.07 10.66
C GLY A 4 -30.24 -20.96 10.25
N TYR A 5 -31.12 -21.25 9.30
CA TYR A 5 -32.04 -20.29 8.67
C TYR A 5 -33.19 -19.78 9.58
N ARG A 6 -33.18 -20.12 10.88
CA ARG A 6 -34.25 -19.74 11.82
C ARG A 6 -33.93 -18.40 12.48
N ALA A 7 -34.96 -17.61 12.79
CA ALA A 7 -34.78 -16.40 13.60
C ALA A 7 -34.12 -16.77 14.94
N GLY A 8 -32.93 -16.22 15.20
CA GLY A 8 -32.11 -16.55 16.38
C GLY A 8 -31.16 -17.75 16.23
N ALA A 9 -31.11 -18.42 15.08
CA ALA A 9 -30.15 -19.49 14.83
C ALA A 9 -28.80 -18.91 14.38
N GLY A 10 -27.99 -18.55 15.36
CA GLY A 10 -26.61 -18.10 15.18
C GLY A 10 -25.89 -18.05 16.52
N ARG A 11 -24.56 -18.09 16.50
CA ARG A 11 -23.78 -17.87 17.72
C ARG A 11 -24.09 -16.44 18.19
N LYS A 12 -24.65 -16.29 19.40
CA LYS A 12 -24.88 -14.98 20.01
C LYS A 12 -23.56 -14.21 19.94
N LYS A 13 -23.57 -13.02 19.33
CA LYS A 13 -22.39 -12.15 19.29
C LYS A 13 -21.96 -11.92 20.76
N GLY A 14 -20.74 -12.34 21.09
CA GLY A 14 -20.17 -12.10 22.41
C GLY A 14 -20.04 -10.59 22.67
N PHE A 15 -19.90 -10.20 23.93
CA PHE A 15 -19.78 -8.78 24.34
C PHE A 15 -18.70 -8.04 23.52
N ALA A 16 -17.54 -8.65 23.32
CA ALA A 16 -16.46 -8.10 22.49
C ALA A 16 -16.87 -7.86 21.03
N ALA A 17 -17.66 -8.77 20.44
CA ALA A 17 -18.11 -8.63 19.05
C ALA A 17 -19.13 -7.49 18.89
N LYS A 18 -19.97 -7.25 19.92
CA LYS A 18 -20.90 -6.12 19.94
C LYS A 18 -20.16 -4.80 20.07
N ASN A 19 -19.22 -4.69 21.02
CA ASN A 19 -18.42 -3.47 21.20
C ASN A 19 -17.62 -3.13 19.94
N ALA A 20 -17.08 -4.14 19.24
CA ALA A 20 -16.36 -3.93 17.99
C ALA A 20 -17.28 -3.40 16.87
N GLU A 21 -18.53 -3.86 16.81
CA GLU A 21 -19.51 -3.37 15.84
C GLU A 21 -19.98 -1.95 16.15
N GLU A 22 -20.19 -1.63 17.43
CA GLU A 22 -20.51 -0.27 17.89
C GLU A 22 -19.38 0.72 17.58
N ALA A 23 -18.12 0.34 17.85
CA ALA A 23 -16.95 1.15 17.52
C ALA A 23 -16.84 1.41 16.00
N ARG A 24 -17.10 0.40 15.16
CA ARG A 24 -17.12 0.57 13.70
C ARG A 24 -18.21 1.54 13.27
N LYS A 25 -19.41 1.42 13.85
CA LYS A 25 -20.53 2.30 13.54
C LYS A 25 -20.21 3.75 13.91
N TYR A 26 -19.67 3.96 15.10
CA TYR A 26 -19.24 5.29 15.56
C TYR A 26 -18.20 5.90 14.62
N LEU A 27 -17.15 5.14 14.26
CA LEU A 27 -16.14 5.62 13.31
C LEU A 27 -16.73 5.92 11.94
N SER A 28 -17.62 5.08 11.42
CA SER A 28 -18.26 5.35 10.12
C SER A 28 -19.10 6.63 10.13
N GLN A 29 -19.78 6.92 11.24
CA GLN A 29 -20.58 8.14 11.37
C GLN A 29 -19.67 9.37 11.44
N ARG A 30 -18.63 9.35 12.27
CA ARG A 30 -17.66 10.45 12.36
C ARG A 30 -16.96 10.69 11.03
N VAL A 31 -16.57 9.64 10.31
CA VAL A 31 -15.98 9.79 8.97
C VAL A 31 -16.97 10.44 8.00
N ALA A 32 -18.24 10.01 8.00
CA ALA A 32 -19.26 10.60 7.13
C ALA A 32 -19.51 12.10 7.42
N GLU A 33 -19.52 12.48 8.70
CA GLU A 33 -19.66 13.89 9.13
C GLU A 33 -18.48 14.75 8.65
N GLU A 34 -17.26 14.22 8.76
CA GLU A 34 -16.03 14.95 8.41
C GLU A 34 -15.68 14.87 6.91
N MET A 35 -16.37 14.05 6.11
CA MET A 35 -16.10 13.91 4.67
C MET A 35 -16.40 15.18 3.88
N GLY A 36 -17.42 15.95 4.27
CA GLY A 36 -17.84 17.17 3.56
C GLY A 36 -16.71 18.20 3.44
N PRO A 37 -16.14 18.68 4.57
CA PRO A 37 -15.02 19.64 4.54
C PRO A 37 -13.79 19.14 3.77
N ILE A 38 -13.50 17.84 3.82
CA ILE A 38 -12.39 17.24 3.08
C ILE A 38 -12.66 17.29 1.57
N ALA A 39 -13.89 16.96 1.15
CA ALA A 39 -14.30 17.05 -0.25
C ALA A 39 -14.23 18.49 -0.76
N ASP A 40 -14.70 19.46 0.03
CA ASP A 40 -14.64 20.88 -0.32
C ASP A 40 -13.19 21.35 -0.50
N ALA A 41 -12.29 20.98 0.42
CA ALA A 41 -10.86 21.29 0.30
C ALA A 41 -10.22 20.66 -0.95
N LEU A 42 -10.61 19.44 -1.32
CA LEU A 42 -10.15 18.78 -2.54
C LEU A 42 -10.69 19.48 -3.79
N ILE A 43 -11.96 19.90 -3.80
CA ILE A 43 -12.56 20.66 -4.90
C ILE A 43 -11.80 21.97 -5.11
N GLN A 44 -11.55 22.72 -4.03
CA GLN A 44 -10.81 23.98 -4.11
C GLN A 44 -9.40 23.78 -4.70
N ARG A 45 -8.68 22.76 -4.24
CA ARG A 45 -7.36 22.42 -4.81
C ARG A 45 -7.43 21.98 -6.26
N ALA A 46 -8.43 21.18 -6.63
CA ALA A 46 -8.64 20.74 -8.00
C ALA A 46 -8.92 21.94 -8.93
N MET A 47 -9.71 22.93 -8.47
CA MET A 47 -9.98 24.17 -9.22
C MET A 47 -8.72 25.01 -9.47
N THR A 48 -7.70 24.92 -8.59
CA THR A 48 -6.40 25.57 -8.81
C THR A 48 -5.50 24.84 -9.82
N GLY A 49 -5.93 23.70 -10.36
CA GLY A 49 -5.15 22.90 -11.31
C GLY A 49 -4.21 21.87 -10.66
N ASP A 50 -4.38 21.57 -9.36
CA ASP A 50 -3.62 20.50 -8.70
C ASP A 50 -4.06 19.13 -9.24
N ILE A 51 -3.24 18.55 -10.12
CA ILE A 51 -3.47 17.26 -10.78
C ILE A 51 -3.72 16.14 -9.76
N ARG A 52 -3.05 16.16 -8.60
CA ARG A 52 -3.23 15.13 -7.57
C ARG A 52 -4.62 15.23 -6.96
N ALA A 53 -5.08 16.44 -6.67
CA ALA A 53 -6.43 16.66 -6.13
C ALA A 53 -7.50 16.23 -7.15
N ILE A 54 -7.29 16.52 -8.44
CA ILE A 54 -8.19 16.09 -9.52
C ILE A 54 -8.28 14.55 -9.56
N HIS A 55 -7.13 13.86 -9.63
CA HIS A 55 -7.11 12.39 -9.67
C HIS A 55 -7.81 11.78 -8.44
N GLU A 56 -7.51 12.29 -7.26
CA GLU A 56 -8.09 11.84 -6.00
C GLU A 56 -9.61 12.09 -5.93
N LEU A 57 -10.11 13.17 -6.54
CA LEU A 57 -11.53 13.47 -6.62
C LEU A 57 -12.25 12.55 -7.62
N LEU A 58 -11.64 12.34 -8.80
CA LEU A 58 -12.16 11.42 -9.81
C LEU A 58 -12.20 9.97 -9.29
N ASP A 59 -11.12 9.50 -8.66
CA ASP A 59 -11.02 8.16 -8.06
C ASP A 59 -12.10 7.94 -6.98
N ARG A 60 -12.45 8.96 -6.19
CA ARG A 60 -13.50 8.86 -5.17
C ARG A 60 -14.91 8.86 -5.76
N ALA A 61 -15.14 9.65 -6.81
CA ALA A 61 -16.46 9.79 -7.42
C ALA A 61 -16.83 8.62 -8.34
N TRP A 62 -15.86 8.08 -9.09
CA TRP A 62 -16.10 7.02 -10.08
C TRP A 62 -15.37 5.71 -9.80
N GLY A 63 -14.54 5.66 -8.75
CA GLY A 63 -13.69 4.52 -8.44
C GLY A 63 -12.41 4.49 -9.28
N ARG A 64 -11.52 3.55 -8.95
CA ARG A 64 -10.32 3.27 -9.74
C ARG A 64 -10.65 2.33 -10.90
N PRO A 65 -10.06 2.54 -12.08
CA PRO A 65 -10.21 1.58 -13.18
C PRO A 65 -9.69 0.21 -12.75
N THR A 66 -10.39 -0.85 -13.17
CA THR A 66 -9.98 -2.23 -12.90
C THR A 66 -8.66 -2.50 -13.61
N GLN A 67 -7.62 -2.83 -12.85
CA GLN A 67 -6.35 -3.26 -13.42
C GLN A 67 -6.46 -4.73 -13.81
N ALA A 68 -6.19 -5.03 -15.08
CA ALA A 68 -6.07 -6.42 -15.53
C ALA A 68 -4.84 -7.05 -14.87
N ILE A 69 -5.06 -7.94 -13.92
CA ILE A 69 -3.98 -8.74 -13.33
C ILE A 69 -3.63 -9.81 -14.35
N GLN A 70 -2.48 -9.68 -15.01
CA GLN A 70 -1.93 -10.75 -15.82
C GLN A 70 -1.38 -11.83 -14.87
N ILE A 71 -2.19 -12.84 -14.60
CA ILE A 71 -1.74 -14.03 -13.87
C ILE A 71 -1.00 -14.91 -14.88
N THR A 72 0.31 -14.73 -15.00
CA THR A 72 1.15 -15.58 -15.82
C THR A 72 1.33 -16.92 -15.12
N PRO A 73 1.04 -18.07 -15.75
CA PRO A 73 1.13 -19.39 -15.12
C PRO A 73 2.57 -19.79 -14.73
N GLU A 74 3.57 -19.11 -15.28
CA GLU A 74 4.99 -19.34 -15.03
C GLU A 74 5.50 -18.69 -13.73
N ARG A 75 4.69 -17.84 -13.07
CA ARG A 75 5.12 -17.18 -11.83
C ARG A 75 4.79 -18.04 -10.62
N LEU A 76 5.83 -18.60 -10.01
CA LEU A 76 5.73 -19.26 -8.72
C LEU A 76 5.16 -18.30 -7.66
N PRO A 77 4.31 -18.78 -6.74
CA PRO A 77 3.78 -17.95 -5.67
C PRO A 77 4.93 -17.43 -4.81
N VAL A 78 4.97 -16.11 -4.58
CA VAL A 78 5.95 -15.52 -3.67
C VAL A 78 5.61 -15.98 -2.25
N PRO A 79 6.48 -16.74 -1.57
CA PRO A 79 6.22 -17.18 -0.21
C PRO A 79 6.22 -15.98 0.74
N ILE A 80 5.08 -15.70 1.37
CA ILE A 80 4.90 -14.60 2.33
C ILE A 80 5.38 -15.01 3.74
N MET A 81 5.51 -16.31 4.01
CA MET A 81 5.95 -16.84 5.30
C MET A 81 7.33 -17.50 5.19
N GLY A 82 8.33 -16.78 5.72
CA GLY A 82 9.58 -17.29 6.27
C GLY A 82 10.28 -18.40 5.50
N LEU A 83 11.14 -18.03 4.54
CA LEU A 83 12.29 -18.87 4.22
C LEU A 83 13.10 -19.04 5.51
N ARG A 84 13.08 -20.24 6.10
CA ARG A 84 14.13 -20.63 7.03
C ARG A 84 15.39 -20.80 6.19
N PHE A 85 16.28 -19.83 6.25
CA PHE A 85 17.56 -19.81 5.52
C PHE A 85 18.54 -20.91 5.94
N GLU A 86 18.14 -21.81 6.85
CA GLU A 86 19.03 -22.81 7.44
C GLU A 86 19.55 -23.85 6.43
N ASN A 87 18.91 -24.00 5.26
CA ASN A 87 19.28 -25.02 4.25
C ASN A 87 19.33 -24.50 2.79
N MET A 88 19.43 -23.19 2.54
CA MET A 88 19.65 -22.72 1.15
C MET A 88 21.11 -22.99 0.77
N SER A 89 21.31 -23.69 -0.35
CA SER A 89 22.65 -23.84 -0.91
C SER A 89 23.14 -22.50 -1.47
N ASP A 90 24.45 -22.30 -1.57
CA ASP A 90 25.02 -21.10 -2.18
C ASP A 90 24.54 -20.93 -3.64
N GLU A 91 24.26 -22.03 -4.33
CA GLU A 91 23.69 -22.06 -5.68
C GLU A 91 22.26 -21.49 -5.73
N ASP A 92 21.43 -21.73 -4.70
CA ASP A 92 20.08 -21.17 -4.60
C ASP A 92 20.12 -19.67 -4.29
N LEU A 93 21.12 -19.22 -3.53
CA LEU A 93 21.33 -17.80 -3.25
C LEU A 93 21.73 -17.02 -4.51
N HIS A 94 22.47 -17.65 -5.43
CA HIS A 94 22.82 -17.05 -6.72
C HIS A 94 21.62 -16.81 -7.63
N GLN A 95 20.52 -17.55 -7.48
CA GLN A 95 19.28 -17.29 -8.24
C GLN A 95 18.60 -15.98 -7.83
N TYR A 96 18.87 -15.50 -6.62
CA TYR A 96 18.37 -14.22 -6.10
C TYR A 96 19.44 -13.12 -6.12
N ALA A 97 20.64 -13.42 -6.62
CA ALA A 97 21.67 -12.41 -6.80
C ALA A 97 21.24 -11.45 -7.91
N LEU A 98 21.14 -10.16 -7.56
CA LEU A 98 20.94 -9.11 -8.54
C LEU A 98 22.02 -9.20 -9.61
N THR A 99 21.60 -9.12 -10.87
CA THR A 99 22.54 -8.98 -11.99
C THR A 99 23.32 -7.67 -11.85
N ASP A 100 24.50 -7.60 -12.48
CA ASP A 100 25.35 -6.39 -12.41
C ASP A 100 24.60 -5.14 -12.92
N ASP A 101 23.72 -5.32 -13.91
CA ASP A 101 22.86 -4.25 -14.43
C ASP A 101 21.81 -3.78 -13.41
N GLU A 102 21.16 -4.71 -12.70
CA GLU A 102 20.18 -4.37 -11.66
C GLU A 102 20.84 -3.71 -10.45
N ARG A 103 22.05 -4.14 -10.08
CA ARG A 103 22.88 -3.50 -9.05
C ARG A 103 23.21 -2.07 -9.45
N ALA A 104 23.67 -1.84 -10.68
CA ALA A 104 23.99 -0.51 -11.18
C ALA A 104 22.78 0.45 -11.19
N VAL A 105 21.58 -0.07 -11.51
CA VAL A 105 20.33 0.73 -11.46
C VAL A 105 19.96 1.09 -10.02
N LEU A 106 20.11 0.15 -9.08
CA LEU A 106 19.83 0.40 -7.67
C LEU A 106 20.83 1.38 -7.06
N GLU A 107 22.12 1.25 -7.36
CA GLU A 107 23.15 2.20 -6.90
C GLU A 107 22.88 3.61 -7.40
N ARG A 108 22.49 3.78 -8.68
CA ARG A 108 22.10 5.10 -9.22
C ARG A 108 20.87 5.70 -8.54
N ARG A 109 19.97 4.87 -7.99
CA ARG A 109 18.72 5.31 -7.35
C ARG A 109 18.88 5.54 -5.84
N LEU A 110 19.67 4.72 -5.17
CA LEU A 110 19.79 4.69 -3.71
C LEU A 110 20.93 5.56 -3.21
N LEU A 111 22.03 5.70 -3.96
CA LEU A 111 23.11 6.57 -3.54
C LEU A 111 22.71 8.02 -3.84
N PRO A 112 22.73 8.91 -2.83
CA PRO A 112 22.53 10.33 -3.07
C PRO A 112 23.62 10.78 -4.04
N LYS A 113 23.24 11.50 -5.10
CA LYS A 113 24.20 12.12 -6.02
C LYS A 113 25.13 12.99 -5.18
N THR A 114 26.33 12.51 -4.88
CA THR A 114 27.38 13.34 -4.31
C THR A 114 27.58 14.47 -5.31
N LYS A 115 27.24 15.70 -4.91
CA LYS A 115 27.54 16.90 -5.68
C LYS A 115 29.07 16.98 -5.80
N ALA A 116 29.61 16.41 -6.88
CA ALA A 116 30.98 16.65 -7.27
C ALA A 116 31.11 18.14 -7.60
N GLY A 117 32.01 18.82 -6.87
CA GLY A 117 32.41 20.19 -7.18
C GLY A 117 31.99 21.24 -6.15
N ASN A 118 32.37 21.07 -4.88
CA ASN A 118 32.71 22.23 -4.06
C ASN A 118 34.15 22.02 -3.57
N THR A 119 35.10 22.56 -4.32
CA THR A 119 36.51 22.65 -3.92
C THR A 119 36.59 23.50 -2.65
N LEU A 120 36.95 22.89 -1.53
CA LEU A 120 37.35 23.63 -0.34
C LEU A 120 38.74 24.24 -0.62
N PRO A 121 38.94 25.55 -0.40
CA PRO A 121 40.26 26.14 -0.53
C PRO A 121 41.18 25.57 0.55
N VAL A 122 42.36 25.11 0.13
CA VAL A 122 43.48 24.83 1.02
C VAL A 122 43.94 26.17 1.57
N ALA A 123 43.92 26.32 2.90
CA ALA A 123 44.54 27.46 3.57
C ALA A 123 46.02 27.13 3.80
N ASP A 124 46.88 28.04 3.33
CA ASP A 124 48.32 28.07 3.60
C ASP A 124 48.63 28.31 5.09
#